data_AF-A0A9N8YN33-F1
#
_entry.id   AF-A0A9N8YN33-F1
#
_cell.length_a   1.000
_cell.length_b   1.000
_cell.length_c   1.000
_cell.angle_alpha   90.00
_cell.angle_beta   90.00
_cell.angle_gamma   90.00
#
_symmetry.space_group_name_H-M   'P 1'
#
loop_
_entity.id
_entity.type
_entity.pdbx_description
1 polymer ?
#
loop_
_entity_poly.entity_id
_entity_poly.type
_entity_poly.pdbx_seq_one_letter_code
_entity_poly.pdbx_strand_id
1 'polypeptide(L)'
;MAHFDPLSLILEESNNQIQELTNELATNNANITKETLSPAEAATKRATTKKRALSPPLSLTKCQGCNVSTAKYKCPRCRFRTCSLACSRKHKEIAKCNGIRSKTHYVPRENYGYQELMLDYTYLEGVSRTIDVSERSLPEKYNSDADRESHKRYHQDLVYKAAHRRGINYFSMHRGMKRNQMNTSRFIYQTLNIIWQVEWIFPELENQTIYHRISEKKVLSEALKESIIPRLTASEQTYFTGTNSNDYDFFLKLEKQPSNNITYFRVNPNSTLLNSLKELPKNPGLEEVRTLDKNDPETSKGIILQNTNIKDANGDEIVQDNTICEARLS
;
A
#
# COMPACT_ATOMS: atom_id res chain seq x y z
N MET A 1 -48.08 -32.18 25.18
CA MET A 1 -48.38 -30.90 24.52
C MET A 1 -47.21 -30.58 23.61
N ALA A 2 -47.38 -30.74 22.30
CA ALA A 2 -46.30 -30.49 21.34
C ALA A 2 -46.08 -28.97 21.22
N HIS A 3 -44.83 -28.54 21.36
CA HIS A 3 -44.41 -27.15 21.19
C HIS A 3 -44.46 -26.82 19.69
N PHE A 4 -45.31 -25.87 19.32
CA PHE A 4 -45.36 -25.29 17.98
C PHE A 4 -44.26 -24.21 17.88
N ASP A 5 -43.31 -24.36 16.96
CA ASP A 5 -42.26 -23.36 16.70
C ASP A 5 -42.70 -22.48 15.50
N PRO A 6 -43.08 -21.21 15.72
CA PRO A 6 -43.55 -20.34 14.65
C PRO A 6 -42.47 -20.02 13.61
N LEU A 7 -41.18 -20.16 13.96
CA LEU A 7 -40.08 -19.85 13.03
C LEU A 7 -39.94 -20.89 11.92
N SER A 8 -40.29 -22.15 12.19
CA SER A 8 -40.18 -23.21 11.19
C SER A 8 -41.21 -23.04 10.06
N LEU A 9 -42.41 -22.57 10.39
CA LEU A 9 -43.47 -22.28 9.41
C LEU A 9 -43.08 -21.14 8.46
N ILE A 10 -42.48 -20.07 9.00
CA ILE A 10 -42.04 -18.91 8.21
C ILE A 10 -40.90 -19.32 7.26
N LEU A 11 -39.98 -20.17 7.73
CA LEU A 11 -38.90 -20.69 6.90
C LEU A 11 -39.44 -21.61 5.79
N GLU A 12 -40.42 -22.47 6.09
CA GLU A 12 -41.08 -23.29 5.07
C GLU A 12 -41.83 -22.46 4.03
N GLU A 13 -42.58 -21.43 4.43
CA GLU A 13 -43.26 -20.52 3.50
C GLU A 13 -42.27 -19.78 2.60
N SER A 14 -41.16 -19.28 3.15
CA SER A 14 -40.14 -18.58 2.37
C SER A 14 -39.44 -19.48 1.36
N ASN A 15 -39.18 -20.74 1.71
CA ASN A 15 -38.57 -21.71 0.81
C ASN A 15 -39.51 -22.11 -0.32
N ASN A 16 -40.80 -22.28 -0.03
CA ASN A 16 -41.82 -22.55 -1.04
C ASN A 16 -41.95 -21.40 -2.05
N GLN A 17 -41.91 -20.14 -1.58
CA GLN A 17 -41.94 -18.96 -2.43
C GLN A 17 -40.73 -18.89 -3.39
N ILE A 18 -39.53 -19.24 -2.89
CA ILE A 18 -38.31 -19.29 -3.70
C ILE A 18 -38.42 -20.40 -4.76
N GLN A 19 -38.93 -21.58 -4.39
CA GLN A 19 -39.12 -22.69 -5.31
C GLN A 19 -40.08 -22.32 -6.46
N GLU A 20 -41.16 -21.59 -6.16
CA GLU A 20 -42.14 -21.13 -7.15
C GLU A 20 -41.53 -20.16 -8.16
N LEU A 21 -40.78 -19.16 -7.70
CA LEU A 21 -40.08 -18.19 -8.54
C LEU A 21 -39.01 -18.86 -9.44
N THR A 22 -38.32 -19.88 -8.94
CA THR A 22 -37.34 -20.63 -9.76
C THR A 22 -38.01 -21.45 -10.87
N ASN A 23 -39.19 -22.00 -10.61
CA ASN A 23 -39.95 -22.73 -11.62
C ASN A 23 -40.52 -21.80 -12.70
N GLU A 24 -40.96 -20.59 -12.34
CA GLU A 24 -41.39 -19.57 -13.31
C GLU A 24 -40.25 -19.07 -14.20
N LEU A 25 -39.04 -18.91 -13.65
CA LEU A 25 -37.86 -18.57 -14.46
C LEU A 25 -37.47 -19.71 -15.42
N ALA A 26 -37.60 -20.96 -14.98
CA ALA A 26 -37.31 -22.13 -15.82
C ALA A 26 -38.31 -22.28 -16.99
N THR A 27 -39.61 -22.03 -16.76
CA THR A 27 -40.63 -22.09 -17.82
C THR A 27 -40.49 -20.95 -18.82
N ASN A 28 -40.16 -19.74 -18.35
CA ASN A 28 -39.90 -18.59 -19.22
C ASN A 28 -38.67 -18.82 -20.13
N ASN A 29 -37.59 -19.39 -19.60
CA ASN A 29 -36.41 -19.74 -20.39
C ASN A 29 -36.67 -20.89 -21.39
N ALA A 30 -37.55 -21.85 -21.06
CA ALA A 30 -37.96 -22.91 -21.97
C ALA A 30 -38.91 -22.43 -23.09
N ASN A 31 -39.63 -21.32 -22.89
CA ASN A 31 -40.44 -20.70 -23.93
C ASN A 31 -39.61 -19.86 -24.90
N ILE A 32 -38.56 -19.19 -24.41
CA ILE A 32 -37.61 -18.43 -25.25
C ILE A 32 -36.86 -19.34 -26.24
N THR A 33 -36.60 -20.60 -25.88
CA THR A 33 -35.90 -21.56 -26.76
C THR A 33 -36.80 -22.27 -27.77
N LYS A 34 -38.13 -22.13 -27.67
CA LYS A 34 -39.09 -22.75 -28.61
C LYS A 34 -39.53 -21.84 -29.77
N GLU A 35 -39.20 -20.55 -29.74
CA GLU A 35 -39.53 -19.59 -30.81
C GLU A 35 -38.40 -19.32 -31.83
N THR A 36 -37.29 -20.05 -31.79
CA THR A 36 -36.27 -19.98 -32.85
C THR A 36 -36.59 -20.90 -34.02
N LEU A 37 -37.18 -20.32 -35.07
CA LEU A 37 -37.26 -20.88 -36.43
C LEU A 37 -35.87 -21.14 -37.03
N SER A 38 -35.80 -22.19 -37.87
CA SER A 38 -34.63 -22.80 -38.51
C SER A 38 -33.76 -21.84 -39.38
N PRO A 39 -32.44 -22.09 -39.53
CA PRO A 39 -31.49 -21.19 -40.21
C PRO A 39 -31.62 -21.07 -41.74
N ALA A 40 -32.59 -21.73 -42.39
CA ALA A 40 -32.61 -21.90 -43.85
C ALA A 40 -33.31 -20.77 -44.65
N GLU A 41 -34.08 -19.87 -44.00
CA GLU A 41 -34.87 -18.86 -44.73
C GLU A 41 -34.28 -17.44 -44.73
N ALA A 42 -33.11 -17.24 -44.10
CA ALA A 42 -32.47 -15.92 -43.99
C ALA A 42 -31.74 -15.45 -45.27
N ALA A 43 -31.70 -16.25 -46.35
CA ALA A 43 -30.89 -15.98 -47.53
C ALA A 43 -31.60 -15.20 -48.67
N THR A 44 -32.93 -15.01 -48.66
CA THR A 44 -33.65 -14.63 -49.90
C THR A 44 -34.41 -13.30 -49.85
N LYS A 45 -34.09 -12.36 -48.94
CA LYS A 45 -34.69 -10.99 -48.96
C LYS A 45 -33.67 -9.86 -48.88
N ARG A 46 -32.48 -10.07 -49.45
CA ARG A 46 -31.43 -9.05 -49.57
C ARG A 46 -31.40 -8.45 -50.98
N ALA A 47 -32.54 -7.96 -51.47
CA ALA A 47 -32.62 -7.22 -52.73
C ALA A 47 -33.86 -6.32 -52.79
N THR A 48 -33.94 -5.30 -51.92
CA THR A 48 -34.60 -4.04 -52.27
C THR A 48 -33.95 -2.89 -51.51
N THR A 49 -33.14 -2.19 -52.28
CA THR A 49 -32.56 -0.86 -52.10
C THR A 49 -33.46 0.11 -51.31
N LYS A 50 -33.06 0.45 -50.08
CA LYS A 50 -33.25 1.80 -49.54
C LYS A 50 -31.93 2.25 -48.93
N LYS A 51 -31.17 3.05 -49.70
CA LYS A 51 -30.00 3.80 -49.21
C LYS A 51 -30.46 4.61 -48.00
N ARG A 52 -30.18 4.13 -46.78
CA ARG A 52 -30.23 4.98 -45.58
C ARG A 52 -29.13 6.01 -45.78
N ALA A 53 -29.54 7.26 -45.99
CA ALA A 53 -28.64 8.39 -46.05
C ALA A 53 -27.70 8.34 -44.85
N LEU A 54 -26.39 8.24 -45.12
CA LEU A 54 -25.39 8.70 -44.17
C LEU A 54 -25.79 10.12 -43.80
N SER A 55 -25.85 10.40 -42.50
CA SER A 55 -25.99 11.77 -42.00
C SER A 55 -25.03 12.66 -42.77
N PRO A 56 -25.49 13.82 -43.29
CA PRO A 56 -24.64 14.66 -44.12
C PRO A 56 -23.35 15.00 -43.36
N PRO A 57 -22.18 15.04 -44.03
CA PRO A 57 -20.94 15.50 -43.41
C PRO A 57 -21.21 16.86 -42.79
N LEU A 58 -20.74 17.07 -41.55
CA LEU A 58 -20.86 18.32 -40.78
C LEU A 58 -20.84 19.53 -41.72
N SER A 59 -22.01 20.00 -42.10
CA SER A 59 -22.12 21.23 -42.88
C SER A 59 -21.43 22.28 -42.03
N LEU A 60 -20.54 23.04 -42.67
CA LEU A 60 -19.67 24.11 -42.17
C LEU A 60 -20.40 25.03 -41.19
N THR A 61 -20.66 24.55 -39.97
CA THR A 61 -21.49 25.23 -39.00
C THR A 61 -20.58 26.25 -38.34
N LYS A 62 -20.85 27.54 -38.57
CA LYS A 62 -20.07 28.61 -37.98
C LYS A 62 -20.13 28.51 -36.44
N CYS A 63 -19.06 28.95 -35.80
CA CYS A 63 -19.00 29.03 -34.34
C CYS A 63 -20.12 29.91 -33.82
N GLN A 64 -20.93 29.41 -32.89
CA GLN A 64 -22.04 30.16 -32.30
C GLN A 64 -21.59 31.31 -31.38
N GLY A 65 -20.32 31.34 -30.99
CA GLY A 65 -19.74 32.38 -30.13
C GLY A 65 -19.18 33.59 -30.89
N CYS A 66 -18.49 33.37 -32.02
CA CYS A 66 -17.91 34.45 -32.81
C CYS A 66 -18.53 34.62 -34.20
N ASN A 67 -19.25 33.62 -34.73
CA ASN A 67 -19.81 33.59 -36.08
C ASN A 67 -18.81 33.84 -37.23
N VAL A 68 -17.50 33.86 -36.96
CA VAL A 68 -16.44 34.09 -37.96
C VAL A 68 -15.97 32.77 -38.58
N SER A 69 -15.38 31.91 -37.75
CA SER A 69 -14.77 30.65 -38.17
C SER A 69 -15.72 29.46 -38.00
N THR A 70 -15.43 28.35 -38.68
CA THR A 70 -16.13 27.08 -38.53
C THR A 70 -15.99 26.53 -37.11
N ALA A 71 -17.05 25.92 -36.58
CA ALA A 71 -17.04 25.29 -35.27
C ALA A 71 -16.20 24.01 -35.29
N LYS A 72 -15.32 23.87 -34.28
CA LYS A 72 -14.45 22.70 -34.11
C LYS A 72 -14.85 21.84 -32.92
N TYR A 73 -15.45 22.45 -31.90
CA TYR A 73 -15.78 21.82 -30.62
C TYR A 73 -17.24 22.02 -30.27
N LYS A 74 -17.74 21.16 -29.37
CA LYS A 74 -19.11 21.19 -28.86
C LYS A 74 -19.11 21.02 -27.35
N CYS A 75 -19.81 21.92 -26.64
CA CYS A 75 -19.93 21.85 -25.19
C CYS A 75 -20.69 20.57 -24.78
N PRO A 76 -20.17 19.74 -23.85
CA PRO A 76 -20.81 18.48 -23.49
C PRO A 76 -22.05 18.67 -22.60
N ARG A 77 -22.24 19.86 -22.00
CA ARG A 77 -23.45 20.23 -21.23
C ARG A 77 -24.59 20.67 -22.14
N CYS A 78 -24.40 21.81 -22.82
CA CYS A 78 -25.45 22.52 -23.55
C CYS A 78 -25.33 22.38 -25.08
N ARG A 79 -24.37 21.60 -25.58
CA ARG A 79 -24.17 21.35 -27.01
C ARG A 79 -23.81 22.60 -27.84
N PHE A 80 -23.40 23.69 -27.20
CA PHE A 80 -22.95 24.94 -27.83
C PHE A 80 -21.66 24.74 -28.64
N ARG A 81 -21.63 25.23 -29.88
CA ARG A 81 -20.55 24.99 -30.85
C ARG A 81 -19.53 26.12 -30.87
N THR A 82 -18.25 25.78 -30.71
CA THR A 82 -17.15 26.75 -30.60
C THR A 82 -15.99 26.43 -31.53
N CYS A 83 -15.31 27.44 -32.07
CA CYS A 83 -14.13 27.25 -32.91
C CYS A 83 -12.81 27.15 -32.13
N SER A 84 -12.75 27.72 -30.93
CA SER A 84 -11.54 27.84 -30.13
C SER A 84 -11.84 27.83 -28.63
N LEU A 85 -10.78 27.68 -27.82
CA LEU A 85 -10.87 27.73 -26.37
C LEU A 85 -11.41 29.07 -25.86
N ALA A 86 -11.03 30.19 -26.49
CA ALA A 86 -11.54 31.51 -26.13
C ALA A 86 -13.06 31.60 -26.28
N CYS A 87 -13.61 31.08 -27.39
CA CYS A 87 -15.06 31.01 -27.59
C CYS A 87 -15.73 30.05 -26.59
N SER A 88 -15.07 28.96 -26.21
CA SER A 88 -15.57 28.03 -25.19
C SER A 88 -15.61 28.67 -23.80
N ARG A 89 -14.57 29.40 -23.39
CA ARG A 89 -14.56 30.12 -22.10
C ARG A 89 -15.61 31.22 -22.05
N LYS A 90 -15.67 32.06 -23.09
CA LYS A 90 -16.67 33.12 -23.21
C LYS A 90 -18.11 32.58 -23.14
N HIS A 91 -18.40 31.45 -23.77
CA HIS A 91 -19.74 30.83 -23.63
C HIS A 91 -20.00 30.34 -22.19
N LYS A 92 -19.00 29.78 -21.50
CA LYS A 92 -19.17 29.29 -20.12
C LYS A 92 -19.47 30.43 -19.16
N GLU A 93 -18.80 31.56 -19.35
CA GLU A 93 -19.01 32.78 -18.56
C GLU A 93 -20.38 33.40 -18.84
N ILE A 94 -20.73 33.64 -20.10
CA ILE A 94 -22.00 34.31 -20.48
C ILE A 94 -23.20 33.42 -20.14
N ALA A 95 -23.15 32.14 -20.51
CA ALA A 95 -24.26 31.20 -20.31
C ALA A 95 -24.25 30.55 -18.91
N LYS A 96 -23.34 30.96 -18.02
CA LYS A 96 -23.10 30.34 -16.70
C LYS A 96 -23.07 28.80 -16.77
N CYS A 97 -22.37 28.28 -17.78
CA CYS A 97 -22.33 26.86 -18.10
C CYS A 97 -21.07 26.21 -17.53
N ASN A 98 -21.22 25.23 -16.63
CA ASN A 98 -20.09 24.50 -16.04
C ASN A 98 -19.33 23.63 -17.06
N GLY A 99 -19.92 23.37 -18.23
CA GLY A 99 -19.30 22.55 -19.28
C GLY A 99 -19.15 21.08 -18.91
N ILE A 100 -19.90 20.58 -17.92
CA ILE A 100 -19.91 19.17 -17.49
C ILE A 100 -21.22 18.54 -17.95
N ARG A 101 -21.15 17.42 -18.69
CA ARG A 101 -22.35 16.71 -19.15
C ARG A 101 -23.25 16.32 -17.97
N SER A 102 -24.56 16.54 -18.08
CA SER A 102 -25.51 15.97 -17.12
C SER A 102 -25.54 14.46 -17.30
N LYS A 103 -25.17 13.69 -16.27
CA LYS A 103 -25.31 12.24 -16.30
C LYS A 103 -26.76 11.80 -16.04
N THR A 104 -27.56 12.64 -15.36
CA THR A 104 -28.91 12.31 -14.86
C THR A 104 -30.00 13.22 -15.41
N HIS A 105 -29.84 13.78 -16.61
CA HIS A 105 -30.94 14.58 -17.19
C HIS A 105 -32.14 13.70 -17.56
N TYR A 106 -33.33 14.23 -17.37
CA TYR A 106 -34.56 13.55 -17.77
C TYR A 106 -34.65 13.45 -19.29
N VAL A 107 -34.98 12.26 -19.78
CA VAL A 107 -35.29 11.98 -21.18
C VAL A 107 -36.73 11.46 -21.25
N PRO A 108 -37.64 12.11 -21.99
CA PRO A 108 -38.99 11.59 -22.21
C PRO A 108 -38.93 10.19 -22.82
N ARG A 109 -39.87 9.31 -22.44
CA ARG A 109 -39.89 7.90 -22.87
C ARG A 109 -39.84 7.72 -24.38
N GLU A 110 -40.48 8.63 -25.13
CA GLU A 110 -40.51 8.65 -26.59
C GLU A 110 -39.13 8.82 -27.24
N ASN A 111 -38.22 9.52 -26.54
CA ASN A 111 -36.86 9.82 -27.01
C ASN A 111 -35.80 8.92 -26.36
N TYR A 112 -36.22 7.97 -25.51
CA TYR A 112 -35.31 7.04 -24.86
C TYR A 112 -34.86 5.96 -25.85
N GLY A 113 -33.64 6.10 -26.36
CA GLY A 113 -33.04 5.16 -27.30
C GLY A 113 -31.79 4.49 -26.74
N TYR A 114 -31.15 3.67 -27.58
CA TYR A 114 -29.93 2.94 -27.23
C TYR A 114 -28.82 3.82 -26.65
N GLN A 115 -28.66 5.05 -27.15
CA GLN A 115 -27.64 5.98 -26.65
C GLN A 115 -27.89 6.38 -25.20
N GLU A 116 -29.14 6.58 -24.79
CA GLU A 116 -29.48 6.96 -23.42
C GLU A 116 -29.31 5.75 -22.48
N LEU A 117 -29.69 4.55 -22.93
CA LEU A 117 -29.41 3.29 -22.22
C LEU A 117 -27.91 3.09 -21.94
N MET A 118 -27.04 3.34 -22.91
CA MET A 118 -25.59 3.21 -22.71
C MET A 118 -25.04 4.23 -21.70
N LEU A 119 -25.62 5.43 -21.65
CA LEU A 119 -25.25 6.43 -20.64
C LEU A 119 -25.66 5.97 -19.25
N ASP A 120 -26.85 5.39 -19.10
CA ASP A 120 -27.32 4.85 -17.83
C ASP A 120 -26.44 3.68 -17.38
N TYR A 121 -26.12 2.74 -18.28
CA TYR A 121 -25.22 1.63 -17.98
C TYR A 121 -23.84 2.11 -17.50
N THR A 122 -23.20 3.01 -18.27
CA THR A 122 -21.87 3.54 -17.88
C THR A 122 -21.92 4.38 -16.61
N TYR A 123 -23.04 5.05 -16.33
CA TYR A 123 -23.25 5.76 -15.08
C TYR A 123 -23.32 4.78 -13.90
N LEU A 124 -24.14 3.73 -13.99
CA LEU A 124 -24.29 2.73 -12.94
C LEU A 124 -22.99 1.96 -12.68
N GLU A 125 -22.25 1.60 -13.72
CA GLU A 125 -20.90 1.04 -13.60
C GLU A 125 -19.94 2.00 -12.88
N GLY A 126 -20.00 3.30 -13.21
CA GLY A 126 -19.22 4.31 -12.53
C GLY A 126 -19.57 4.43 -11.04
N VAL A 127 -20.86 4.36 -10.71
CA VAL A 127 -21.33 4.36 -9.31
C VAL A 127 -20.86 3.11 -8.58
N SER A 128 -21.00 1.93 -9.19
CA SER A 128 -20.53 0.66 -8.62
C SER A 128 -19.03 0.72 -8.28
N ARG A 129 -18.20 1.19 -9.23
CA ARG A 129 -16.76 1.39 -8.98
C ARG A 129 -16.47 2.36 -7.84
N THR A 130 -17.23 3.45 -7.72
CA THR A 130 -17.03 4.39 -6.60
C THR A 130 -17.42 3.77 -5.26
N ILE A 131 -18.46 2.93 -5.24
CA ILE A 131 -18.86 2.18 -4.04
C ILE A 131 -17.75 1.19 -3.67
N ASP A 132 -17.25 0.40 -4.63
CA ASP A 132 -16.15 -0.55 -4.39
C ASP A 132 -14.88 0.13 -3.85
N VAL A 133 -14.49 1.26 -4.45
CA VAL A 133 -13.34 2.04 -3.95
C VAL A 133 -13.62 2.57 -2.56
N SER A 134 -14.84 3.08 -2.32
CA SER A 134 -15.23 3.58 -1.01
C SER A 134 -15.17 2.46 0.03
N GLU A 135 -15.72 1.28 -0.26
CA GLU A 135 -15.72 0.11 0.61
C GLU A 135 -14.31 -0.37 0.95
N ARG A 136 -13.41 -0.43 -0.05
CA ARG A 136 -12.00 -0.76 0.18
C ARG A 136 -11.23 0.32 0.95
N SER A 137 -11.67 1.58 0.83
CA SER A 137 -11.05 2.71 1.53
C SER A 137 -11.64 2.96 2.92
N LEU A 138 -12.82 2.39 3.20
CA LEU A 138 -13.39 2.40 4.53
C LEU A 138 -12.50 1.52 5.40
N PRO A 139 -11.91 2.05 6.48
CA PRO A 139 -11.22 1.21 7.44
C PRO A 139 -12.22 0.18 7.94
N GLU A 140 -11.90 -1.09 7.72
CA GLU A 140 -12.75 -2.22 8.05
C GLU A 140 -13.23 -2.08 9.50
N LYS A 141 -14.55 -2.17 9.68
CA LYS A 141 -15.30 -1.96 10.92
C LYS A 141 -14.50 -2.34 12.17
N TYR A 142 -14.27 -1.37 13.05
CA TYR A 142 -14.06 -1.52 14.51
C TYR A 142 -13.45 -2.86 14.96
N ASN A 143 -12.28 -3.23 14.43
CA ASN A 143 -11.51 -4.40 14.85
C ASN A 143 -10.01 -4.08 14.79
N SER A 144 -9.48 -3.63 15.92
CA SER A 144 -8.11 -3.78 16.46
C SER A 144 -6.87 -3.45 15.63
N ASP A 145 -6.86 -3.49 14.30
CA ASP A 145 -5.63 -3.40 13.51
C ASP A 145 -5.20 -1.95 13.24
N ALA A 146 -6.15 -1.03 13.03
CA ALA A 146 -5.85 0.41 13.01
C ALA A 146 -5.34 0.92 14.36
N ASP A 147 -5.89 0.38 15.47
CA ASP A 147 -5.45 0.71 16.82
C ASP A 147 -4.11 0.08 17.17
N ARG A 148 -3.88 -1.18 16.80
CA ARG A 148 -2.57 -1.86 16.91
C ARG A 148 -1.52 -1.11 16.11
N GLU A 149 -1.86 -0.65 14.92
CA GLU A 149 -0.96 0.10 14.05
C GLU A 149 -0.67 1.50 14.62
N SER A 150 -1.67 2.18 15.17
CA SER A 150 -1.51 3.45 15.88
C SER A 150 -0.64 3.29 17.13
N HIS A 151 -0.86 2.23 17.91
CA HIS A 151 -0.07 1.89 19.09
C HIS A 151 1.38 1.52 18.71
N LYS A 152 1.59 0.74 17.64
CA LYS A 152 2.92 0.43 17.12
C LYS A 152 3.66 1.70 16.71
N ARG A 153 3.00 2.61 15.98
CA ARG A 153 3.57 3.91 15.59
C ARG A 153 3.97 4.73 16.82
N TYR A 154 3.12 4.78 17.83
CA TYR A 154 3.40 5.47 19.08
C TYR A 154 4.67 4.92 19.74
N HIS A 155 4.79 3.61 19.91
CA HIS A 155 5.99 3.00 20.51
C HIS A 155 7.26 3.22 19.67
N GLN A 156 7.15 3.19 18.33
CA GLN A 156 8.28 3.47 17.44
C GLN A 156 8.75 4.93 17.56
N ASP A 157 7.82 5.88 17.66
CA ASP A 157 8.13 7.30 17.86
C ASP A 157 8.82 7.55 19.22
N LEU A 158 8.43 6.82 20.27
CA LEU A 158 9.11 6.89 21.56
C LEU A 158 10.55 6.39 21.47
N VAL A 159 10.79 5.26 20.80
CA VAL A 159 12.15 4.75 20.57
C VAL A 159 12.98 5.75 19.76
N TYR A 160 12.39 6.32 18.71
CA TYR A 160 13.03 7.34 17.88
C TYR A 160 13.47 8.56 18.69
N LYS A 161 12.55 9.15 19.47
CA LYS A 161 12.84 10.31 20.33
C LYS A 161 13.89 9.98 21.39
N ALA A 162 13.77 8.81 22.02
CA ALA A 162 14.70 8.34 23.04
C ALA A 162 16.11 8.13 22.47
N ALA A 163 16.24 7.58 21.26
CA ALA A 163 17.50 7.34 20.58
C ALA A 163 18.17 8.67 20.17
N HIS A 164 17.42 9.59 19.56
CA HIS A 164 17.94 10.90 19.18
C HIS A 164 18.46 11.72 20.37
N ARG A 165 17.77 11.68 21.51
CA ARG A 165 18.26 12.34 22.75
C ARG A 165 19.58 11.77 23.25
N ARG A 166 19.90 10.51 22.94
CA ARG A 166 21.16 9.83 23.28
C ARG A 166 22.26 10.10 22.25
N GLY A 167 21.96 10.82 21.17
CA GLY A 167 22.87 11.04 20.05
C GLY A 167 22.97 9.85 19.08
N ILE A 168 22.05 8.89 19.17
CA ILE A 168 21.98 7.74 18.25
C ILE A 168 21.14 8.13 17.03
N ASN A 169 21.66 7.85 15.84
CA ASN A 169 21.00 8.16 14.58
C ASN A 169 20.05 7.04 14.15
N TYR A 170 18.85 7.00 14.75
CA TYR A 170 17.83 5.98 14.52
C TYR A 170 16.72 6.47 13.57
N PHE A 171 16.29 5.64 12.62
CA PHE A 171 15.23 5.90 11.66
C PHE A 171 14.22 4.75 11.65
N SER A 172 12.94 5.08 11.57
CA SER A 172 11.92 4.05 11.37
C SER A 172 11.86 3.63 9.89
N MET A 173 12.05 2.33 9.61
CA MET A 173 11.72 1.75 8.31
C MET A 173 10.22 1.85 7.99
N HIS A 174 9.86 1.71 6.71
CA HIS A 174 8.46 1.76 6.29
C HIS A 174 7.67 0.51 6.73
N ARG A 175 6.34 0.63 6.88
CA ARG A 175 5.47 -0.36 7.55
C ARG A 175 5.38 -1.69 6.83
N GLY A 176 5.42 -1.66 5.49
CA GLY A 176 5.38 -2.86 4.65
C GLY A 176 6.69 -3.66 4.61
N MET A 177 7.78 -3.15 5.18
CA MET A 177 9.07 -3.83 5.13
C MET A 177 9.16 -4.91 6.23
N LYS A 178 9.56 -6.13 5.85
CA LYS A 178 9.73 -7.29 6.75
C LYS A 178 10.57 -6.95 8.00
N ARG A 179 11.63 -6.18 7.83
CA ARG A 179 12.49 -5.71 8.93
C ARG A 179 11.76 -4.84 9.95
N ASN A 180 10.90 -3.93 9.50
CA ASN A 180 10.07 -3.13 10.41
C ASN A 180 8.99 -3.97 11.13
N GLN A 181 8.53 -5.04 10.50
CA GLN A 181 7.60 -5.98 11.13
C GLN A 181 8.30 -6.80 12.23
N MET A 182 9.56 -7.20 11.99
CA MET A 182 10.39 -7.94 12.95
C MET A 182 10.96 -7.06 14.07
N ASN A 183 11.06 -5.75 13.87
CA ASN A 183 11.59 -4.84 14.88
C ASN A 183 10.58 -4.65 16.03
N THR A 184 10.91 -5.22 17.19
CA THR A 184 10.13 -5.13 18.42
C THR A 184 10.82 -4.28 19.51
N SER A 185 11.73 -3.38 19.10
CA SER A 185 12.39 -2.44 20.00
C SER A 185 11.36 -1.57 20.74
N ARG A 186 11.58 -1.32 22.03
CA ARG A 186 10.66 -0.54 22.88
C ARG A 186 11.42 0.35 23.86
N PHE A 187 10.86 1.52 24.13
CA PHE A 187 11.31 2.38 25.20
C PHE A 187 10.52 2.06 26.48
N ILE A 188 11.23 1.78 27.58
CA ILE A 188 10.65 1.49 28.88
C ILE A 188 10.77 2.73 29.77
N TYR A 189 9.63 3.30 30.17
CA TYR A 189 9.59 4.50 30.99
C TYR A 189 10.10 4.29 32.42
N GLN A 190 9.85 3.12 33.02
CA GLN A 190 10.23 2.84 34.41
C GLN A 190 11.74 2.86 34.61
N THR A 191 12.49 2.35 33.64
CA THR A 191 13.96 2.28 33.69
C THR A 191 14.63 3.37 32.86
N LEU A 192 13.83 4.16 32.14
CA LEU A 192 14.25 5.14 31.13
C LEU A 192 15.23 4.57 30.11
N ASN A 193 15.09 3.29 29.76
CA ASN A 193 16.00 2.59 28.86
C ASN A 193 15.31 2.14 27.58
N ILE A 194 16.05 2.11 26.48
CA ILE A 194 15.62 1.43 25.25
C ILE A 194 16.01 -0.05 25.34
N ILE A 195 15.04 -0.92 25.09
CA ILE A 195 15.29 -2.32 24.76
C ILE A 195 15.34 -2.42 23.25
N TRP A 196 16.51 -2.76 22.73
CA TRP A 196 16.77 -2.89 21.31
C TRP A 196 16.52 -4.32 20.85
N GLN A 197 15.79 -4.46 19.75
CA GLN A 197 15.76 -5.69 18.97
C GLN A 197 17.05 -5.73 18.14
N VAL A 198 17.93 -6.68 18.46
CA VAL A 198 19.24 -6.83 17.80
C VAL A 198 19.27 -8.14 17.01
N GLU A 199 19.75 -8.06 15.78
CA GLU A 199 20.07 -9.22 14.94
C GLU A 199 21.55 -9.57 15.18
N TRP A 200 21.78 -10.79 15.69
CA TRP A 200 23.09 -11.36 15.96
C TRP A 200 23.44 -12.32 14.83
N ILE A 201 24.49 -12.03 14.09
CA ILE A 201 24.93 -12.86 12.96
C ILE A 201 26.26 -13.50 13.33
N PHE A 202 26.33 -14.82 13.14
CA PHE A 202 27.51 -15.64 13.42
C PHE A 202 28.08 -16.17 12.10
N PRO A 203 29.12 -15.53 11.53
CA PRO A 203 29.74 -15.96 10.28
C PRO A 203 30.30 -17.39 10.36
N GLU A 204 30.89 -17.78 11.50
CA GLU A 204 31.44 -19.12 11.73
C GLU A 204 30.39 -20.24 11.75
N LEU A 205 29.13 -19.91 12.08
CA LEU A 205 28.04 -20.86 12.20
C LEU A 205 27.15 -20.82 10.95
N GLU A 206 27.78 -20.81 9.76
CA GLU A 206 27.08 -20.75 8.47
C GLU A 206 26.15 -19.52 8.32
N ASN A 207 26.52 -18.37 8.90
CA ASN A 207 25.71 -17.15 8.96
C ASN A 207 24.36 -17.33 9.67
N GLN A 208 24.30 -18.17 10.72
CA GLN A 208 23.13 -18.24 11.58
C GLN A 208 22.79 -16.87 12.17
N THR A 209 21.50 -16.52 12.15
CA THR A 209 20.97 -15.24 12.62
C THR A 209 20.05 -15.47 13.82
N ILE A 210 20.34 -14.80 14.92
CA ILE A 210 19.53 -14.83 16.14
C ILE A 210 18.97 -13.44 16.41
N TYR A 211 17.65 -13.36 16.53
CA TYR A 211 16.95 -12.13 16.88
C TYR A 211 16.67 -12.10 18.38
N HIS A 212 17.26 -11.15 19.11
CA HIS A 212 17.04 -11.04 20.55
C HIS A 212 16.98 -9.60 21.06
N ARG A 213 16.18 -9.40 22.12
CA ARG A 213 15.97 -8.10 22.76
C ARG A 213 16.98 -7.88 23.87
N ILE A 214 17.71 -6.78 23.81
CA ILE A 214 18.78 -6.46 24.76
C ILE A 214 18.61 -5.03 25.27
N SER A 215 18.85 -4.82 26.56
CA SER A 215 18.86 -3.49 27.18
C SER A 215 20.07 -2.69 26.70
N GLU A 216 19.89 -1.41 26.39
CA GLU A 216 21.00 -0.53 26.00
C GLU A 216 22.14 -0.43 27.04
N LYS A 217 21.83 -0.67 28.32
CA LYS A 217 22.83 -0.63 29.39
C LYS A 217 23.60 -1.94 29.57
N LYS A 218 23.22 -3.00 28.86
CA LYS A 218 23.87 -4.32 28.99
C LYS A 218 25.20 -4.31 28.25
N VAL A 219 26.22 -4.94 28.84
CA VAL A 219 27.52 -5.16 28.20
C VAL A 219 27.37 -6.22 27.11
N LEU A 220 28.04 -6.03 25.97
CA LEU A 220 27.89 -6.90 24.79
C LEU A 220 28.37 -8.33 25.06
N SER A 221 29.53 -8.49 25.70
CA SER A 221 30.11 -9.79 26.05
C SER A 221 29.25 -10.58 27.04
N GLU A 222 28.63 -9.91 28.00
CA GLU A 222 27.66 -10.49 28.93
C GLU A 222 26.35 -10.86 28.23
N ALA A 223 25.87 -9.99 27.33
CA ALA A 223 24.67 -10.24 26.55
C ALA A 223 24.81 -11.47 25.64
N LEU A 224 25.98 -11.65 25.01
CA LEU A 224 26.31 -12.85 24.26
C LEU A 224 26.17 -14.10 25.15
N LYS A 225 26.88 -14.11 26.28
CA LYS A 225 26.95 -15.28 27.17
C LYS A 225 25.62 -15.67 27.79
N GLU A 226 24.91 -14.71 28.35
CA GLU A 226 23.68 -15.01 29.09
C GLU A 226 22.46 -15.15 28.16
N SER A 227 22.44 -14.40 27.07
CA SER A 227 21.22 -14.18 26.30
C SER A 227 21.26 -14.84 24.93
N ILE A 228 22.44 -15.09 24.34
CA ILE A 228 22.54 -15.65 22.99
C ILE A 228 23.08 -17.08 22.99
N ILE A 229 24.15 -17.37 23.74
CA ILE A 229 24.74 -18.73 23.81
C ILE A 229 23.68 -19.79 24.14
N PRO A 230 22.77 -19.62 25.13
CA PRO A 230 21.77 -20.64 25.46
C PRO A 230 20.75 -20.91 24.35
N ARG A 231 20.70 -20.07 23.29
CA ARG A 231 19.80 -20.22 22.14
C ARG A 231 20.45 -20.94 20.96
N LEU A 232 21.75 -21.22 21.04
CA LEU A 232 22.49 -22.00 20.06
C LEU A 232 22.35 -23.50 20.32
N THR A 233 22.73 -24.34 19.37
CA THR A 233 22.78 -25.80 19.53
C THR A 233 23.89 -26.22 20.50
N ALA A 234 23.82 -27.44 21.05
CA ALA A 234 24.77 -27.91 22.06
C ALA A 234 26.24 -27.90 21.58
N SER A 235 26.49 -28.21 20.30
CA SER A 235 27.82 -28.16 19.68
C SER A 235 28.35 -26.73 19.53
N GLU A 236 27.47 -25.78 19.19
CA GLU A 236 27.81 -24.36 19.08
C GLU A 236 28.08 -23.77 20.47
N GLN A 237 27.29 -24.13 21.47
CA GLN A 237 27.51 -23.71 22.86
C GLN A 237 28.89 -24.12 23.37
N THR A 238 29.35 -25.34 23.09
CA THR A 238 30.71 -25.79 23.47
C THR A 238 31.81 -24.97 22.81
N TYR A 239 31.61 -24.51 21.58
CA TYR A 239 32.55 -23.64 20.88
C TYR A 239 32.69 -22.27 21.59
N PHE A 240 31.55 -21.67 21.98
CA PHE A 240 31.55 -20.37 22.66
C PHE A 240 31.90 -20.40 24.15
N THR A 241 31.71 -21.54 24.83
CA THR A 241 32.00 -21.68 26.27
C THR A 241 33.46 -22.05 26.55
N GLY A 242 34.17 -22.67 25.60
CA GLY A 242 35.60 -23.00 25.73
C GLY A 242 36.55 -21.81 25.57
N THR A 243 36.02 -20.62 25.29
CA THR A 243 36.76 -19.42 24.86
C THR A 243 36.41 -18.24 25.77
N ASN A 244 37.39 -17.37 26.04
CA ASN A 244 37.18 -16.20 26.90
C ASN A 244 36.33 -15.13 26.19
N SER A 245 35.54 -14.34 26.95
CA SER A 245 34.69 -13.25 26.42
C SER A 245 35.42 -12.23 25.53
N ASN A 246 36.74 -12.07 25.74
CA ASN A 246 37.58 -11.11 25.02
C ASN A 246 38.19 -11.69 23.73
N ASP A 247 37.88 -12.94 23.39
CA ASP A 247 38.38 -13.62 22.19
C ASP A 247 37.46 -13.39 20.98
N TYR A 248 36.33 -12.70 21.18
CA TYR A 248 35.35 -12.37 20.15
C TYR A 248 35.41 -10.91 19.78
N ASP A 249 35.44 -10.65 18.48
CA ASP A 249 35.30 -9.31 17.94
C ASP A 249 33.83 -9.00 17.64
N PHE A 250 33.35 -7.86 18.09
CA PHE A 250 31.99 -7.40 17.81
C PHE A 250 32.03 -6.37 16.71
N PHE A 251 31.11 -6.48 15.76
CA PHE A 251 31.01 -5.59 14.60
C PHE A 251 29.60 -5.03 14.49
N LEU A 252 29.44 -3.73 14.31
CA LEU A 252 28.17 -3.09 13.94
C LEU A 252 28.16 -2.80 12.45
N LYS A 253 27.12 -3.24 11.75
CA LYS A 253 26.96 -2.94 10.32
C LYS A 253 26.51 -1.48 10.12
N LEU A 254 27.19 -0.75 9.24
CA LEU A 254 26.80 0.59 8.82
C LEU A 254 25.84 0.51 7.62
N GLU A 255 24.77 1.31 7.62
CA GLU A 255 23.77 1.33 6.53
C GLU A 255 23.89 2.59 5.66
N LYS A 256 23.53 2.46 4.37
CA LYS A 256 23.52 3.50 3.31
C LYS A 256 24.88 4.01 2.82
N GLN A 257 25.82 3.11 2.58
CA GLN A 257 27.01 3.45 1.79
C GLN A 257 26.67 3.56 0.29
N PRO A 258 27.28 4.50 -0.46
CA PRO A 258 26.95 4.78 -1.87
C PRO A 258 27.38 3.69 -2.86
N SER A 259 28.03 2.62 -2.40
CA SER A 259 28.45 1.47 -3.20
C SER A 259 28.12 0.17 -2.45
N ASN A 260 28.02 -0.96 -3.16
CA ASN A 260 27.69 -2.30 -2.62
C ASN A 260 28.65 -2.83 -1.52
N ASN A 261 29.58 -2.00 -1.03
CA ASN A 261 30.50 -2.30 0.04
C ASN A 261 29.78 -2.20 1.38
N ILE A 262 29.50 -3.35 1.97
CA ILE A 262 29.00 -3.42 3.33
C ILE A 262 30.17 -3.07 4.26
N THR A 263 30.04 -1.98 5.02
CA THR A 263 31.04 -1.56 5.99
C THR A 263 30.62 -1.93 7.39
N TYR A 264 31.61 -2.30 8.21
CA TYR A 264 31.41 -2.68 9.59
C TYR A 264 32.32 -1.86 10.51
N PHE A 265 31.78 -1.49 11.67
CA PHE A 265 32.49 -0.78 12.71
C PHE A 265 32.80 -1.75 13.87
N ARG A 266 34.08 -1.89 14.23
CA ARG A 266 34.49 -2.76 15.34
C ARG A 266 34.11 -2.11 16.66
N VAL A 267 33.55 -2.90 17.57
CA VAL A 267 33.03 -2.46 18.86
C VAL A 267 33.75 -3.20 19.97
N ASN A 268 34.03 -2.50 21.07
CA ASN A 268 34.62 -3.12 22.25
C ASN A 268 33.62 -4.09 22.92
N PRO A 269 33.96 -5.37 23.14
CA PRO A 269 33.09 -6.36 23.79
C PRO A 269 32.62 -5.96 25.20
N ASN A 270 33.44 -5.19 25.92
CA ASN A 270 33.18 -4.76 27.30
C ASN A 270 32.47 -3.41 27.39
N SER A 271 32.13 -2.82 26.24
CA SER A 271 31.28 -1.62 26.19
C SER A 271 29.81 -1.99 26.31
N THR A 272 29.01 -1.04 26.81
CA THR A 272 27.55 -1.17 26.79
C THR A 272 27.03 -0.90 25.39
N LEU A 273 25.93 -1.56 25.01
CA LEU A 273 25.30 -1.34 23.71
C LEU A 273 25.02 0.16 23.44
N LEU A 274 24.64 0.92 24.47
CA LEU A 274 24.44 2.37 24.38
C LEU A 274 25.70 3.11 23.91
N ASN A 275 26.84 2.85 24.55
CA ASN A 275 28.10 3.50 24.19
C ASN A 275 28.53 3.08 22.79
N SER A 276 28.43 1.79 22.47
CA SER A 276 28.72 1.25 21.14
C SER A 276 27.92 1.92 20.03
N LEU A 277 26.62 2.16 20.25
CA LEU A 277 25.75 2.81 19.28
C LEU A 277 25.98 4.33 19.17
N LYS A 278 26.50 4.96 20.22
CA LYS A 278 26.81 6.39 20.25
C LYS A 278 28.16 6.70 19.60
N GLU A 279 29.11 5.79 19.73
CA GLU A 279 30.46 5.88 19.15
C GLU A 279 30.46 5.63 17.64
N LEU A 280 29.33 5.21 17.06
CA LEU A 280 29.20 5.05 15.61
C LEU A 280 29.58 6.35 14.89
N PRO A 281 30.55 6.30 13.95
CA PRO A 281 31.04 7.50 13.29
C PRO A 281 29.93 8.16 12.49
N LYS A 282 29.67 9.43 12.79
CA LYS A 282 28.69 10.24 12.05
C LYS A 282 29.12 10.45 10.60
N ASN A 283 30.43 10.51 10.38
CA ASN A 283 31.07 10.58 9.08
C ASN A 283 32.23 9.59 9.10
N PRO A 284 32.08 8.37 8.54
CA PRO A 284 33.17 7.41 8.51
C PRO A 284 34.25 7.90 7.54
N GLY A 285 35.18 8.71 8.05
CA GLY A 285 36.48 8.92 7.42
C GLY A 285 37.26 7.61 7.40
N LEU A 286 38.03 7.41 6.34
CA LEU A 286 38.66 6.16 5.88
C LEU A 286 39.56 5.38 6.89
N GLU A 287 39.74 5.83 8.13
CA GLU A 287 40.78 5.32 9.03
C GLU A 287 40.31 4.28 10.06
N GLU A 288 39.00 4.13 10.33
CA GLU A 288 38.47 3.08 11.24
C GLU A 288 37.46 2.13 10.58
N VAL A 289 37.29 2.25 9.26
CA VAL A 289 36.33 1.50 8.46
C VAL A 289 37.02 0.31 7.82
N ARG A 290 36.82 -0.90 8.35
CA ARG A 290 37.22 -2.10 7.61
C ARG A 290 36.10 -2.47 6.64
N THR A 291 36.43 -2.48 5.35
CA THR A 291 35.66 -3.20 4.33
C THR A 291 35.88 -4.69 4.56
N LEU A 292 34.93 -5.37 5.20
CA LEU A 292 35.03 -6.81 5.40
C LEU A 292 34.52 -7.51 4.14
N ASP A 293 35.43 -8.16 3.42
CA ASP A 293 35.05 -9.11 2.38
C ASP A 293 34.50 -10.37 3.05
N LYS A 294 33.46 -10.98 2.46
CA LYS A 294 32.78 -12.18 3.01
C LYS A 294 33.70 -13.41 3.19
N ASN A 295 34.95 -13.33 2.76
CA ASN A 295 35.92 -14.42 2.71
C ASN A 295 37.18 -14.15 3.56
N ASP A 296 37.19 -13.11 4.40
CA ASP A 296 38.39 -12.69 5.13
C ASP A 296 38.60 -13.57 6.39
N PRO A 297 39.68 -14.36 6.50
CA PRO A 297 39.87 -15.37 7.56
C PRO A 297 40.09 -14.80 8.97
N GLU A 298 40.26 -13.48 9.14
CA GLU A 298 40.26 -12.83 10.47
C GLU A 298 38.85 -12.55 11.02
N THR A 299 37.78 -12.75 10.22
CA THR A 299 36.38 -12.70 10.70
C THR A 299 35.92 -13.98 11.39
N SER A 300 36.83 -14.96 11.56
CA SER A 300 36.58 -16.28 12.14
C SER A 300 36.25 -16.28 13.64
N LYS A 301 36.03 -15.12 14.28
CA LYS A 301 35.47 -14.93 15.64
C LYS A 301 34.58 -13.67 15.75
N GLY A 302 33.96 -13.25 14.65
CA GLY A 302 33.33 -11.92 14.51
C GLY A 302 31.81 -11.96 14.66
N ILE A 303 31.25 -11.39 15.73
CA ILE A 303 29.79 -11.29 15.92
C ILE A 303 29.28 -9.99 15.34
N ILE A 304 28.43 -10.07 14.32
CA ILE A 304 27.84 -8.89 13.70
C ILE A 304 26.51 -8.57 14.39
N LEU A 305 26.42 -7.37 14.94
CA LEU A 305 25.22 -6.76 15.46
C LEU A 305 24.61 -5.91 14.35
N GLN A 306 23.36 -6.20 13.98
CA GLN A 306 22.62 -5.38 13.03
C GLN A 306 21.38 -4.82 13.70
N ASN A 307 21.33 -3.49 13.81
CA ASN A 307 20.10 -2.76 14.04
C ASN A 307 19.83 -1.91 12.81
N THR A 308 18.97 -2.45 11.94
CA THR A 308 18.68 -1.94 10.59
C THR A 308 18.01 -0.58 10.53
N ASN A 309 17.77 0.02 11.69
CA ASN A 309 17.20 1.34 11.80
C ASN A 309 18.27 2.38 12.16
N ILE A 310 19.55 2.02 12.26
CA ILE A 310 20.63 2.96 12.58
C ILE A 310 21.38 3.31 11.29
N LYS A 311 21.52 4.60 10.97
CA LYS A 311 22.27 5.05 9.78
C LYS A 311 23.48 5.90 10.15
N ASP A 312 24.37 6.05 9.18
CA ASP A 312 25.41 7.08 9.16
C ASP A 312 24.77 8.49 9.05
N ALA A 313 25.44 9.53 9.55
CA ALA A 313 24.86 10.88 9.65
C ALA A 313 24.84 11.65 8.32
N ASN A 314 25.48 11.14 7.27
CA ASN A 314 25.48 11.77 5.95
C ASN A 314 24.44 11.13 5.04
N GLY A 315 23.32 11.83 4.89
CA GLY A 315 22.26 11.49 3.96
C GLY A 315 21.19 12.55 4.05
N ASP A 316 21.41 13.63 3.30
CA ASP A 316 20.44 14.68 3.04
C ASP A 316 19.04 14.12 2.78
N GLU A 317 18.08 14.94 3.17
CA GLU A 317 16.64 14.84 2.98
C GLU A 317 16.22 13.87 1.86
N ILE A 318 15.61 12.75 2.26
CA ILE A 318 14.41 12.36 1.53
C ILE A 318 13.28 13.06 2.26
N VAL A 319 13.00 14.26 1.76
CA VAL A 319 11.70 14.90 1.79
C VAL A 319 10.66 13.78 1.73
N GLN A 320 10.04 13.46 2.87
CA GLN A 320 8.71 12.91 2.81
C GLN A 320 7.86 14.10 2.38
N ASP A 321 7.73 14.24 1.06
CA ASP A 321 6.67 14.99 0.45
C ASP A 321 5.39 14.40 1.04
N ASN A 322 4.89 15.09 2.06
CA ASN A 322 3.51 15.00 2.49
C ASN A 322 2.68 15.60 1.36
N THR A 323 2.52 14.86 0.26
CA THR A 323 1.52 15.19 -0.75
C THR A 323 0.18 14.64 -0.27
N ILE A 324 -0.39 15.25 0.76
CA ILE A 324 -1.84 15.25 0.99
C ILE A 324 -2.26 16.66 1.46
N CYS A 325 -2.69 17.44 0.47
CA CYS A 325 -3.86 18.31 0.50
C CYS A 325 -4.05 19.24 1.71
N GLU A 326 -3.45 20.44 1.65
CA GLU A 326 -4.13 21.64 2.15
C GLU A 326 -5.01 22.20 1.03
N ALA A 327 -6.29 21.84 1.07
CA ALA A 327 -7.35 22.61 0.44
C ALA A 327 -8.22 23.18 1.55
N ARG A 328 -8.02 24.46 1.89
CA ARG A 328 -9.08 25.31 2.44
C ARG A 328 -8.79 26.80 2.24
N LEU A 329 -9.68 27.40 1.45
CA LEU A 329 -10.31 28.72 1.63
C LEU A 329 -9.42 29.97 1.67
N SER A 330 -9.41 30.72 0.58
CA SER A 330 -9.87 32.13 0.49
C SER A 330 -10.18 32.46 -0.96
#